data_AF-A0A8T4YK07-F1
#
_entry.id   AF-A0A8T4YK07-F1
#
_cell.length_a   1.000
_cell.length_b   1.000
_cell.length_c   1.000
_cell.angle_alpha   90.00
_cell.angle_beta   90.00
_cell.angle_gamma   90.00
#
_symmetry.space_group_name_H-M   'P 1'
#
loop_
_entity.id
_entity.type
_entity.pdbx_description
1 polymer ?
#
loop_
_entity_poly.entity_id
_entity_poly.type
_entity_poly.pdbx_seq_one_letter_code
_entity_poly.pdbx_strand_id
1 'polypeptide(L)' 'MSCISCGKKISPDEKAVKFMCPNCGSVSIIRCEKCRLFGRSYRCPKCDFTGP' A
#
# COMPACT_ATOMS: atom_id res chain seq x y z
N MET A 1 7.72 -0.30 8.33
CA MET A 1 6.93 0.29 7.23
C MET A 1 7.12 -0.59 6.01
N SER A 2 6.17 -1.48 5.70
CA SER A 2 6.30 -2.45 4.60
C SER A 2 5.24 -2.16 3.55
N CYS A 3 5.59 -2.26 2.27
CA CYS A 3 4.64 -2.03 1.18
C CYS A 3 3.64 -3.19 1.07
N ILE A 4 2.35 -2.89 0.98
CA ILE A 4 1.29 -3.92 0.87
C ILE A 4 1.32 -4.68 -0.45
N SER A 5 1.83 -4.09 -1.53
CA SER A 5 1.84 -4.71 -2.87
C SER A 5 3.02 -5.63 -3.11
N CYS A 6 4.17 -5.34 -2.50
CA CYS A 6 5.41 -6.07 -2.79
C CYS A 6 6.10 -6.63 -1.54
N GLY A 7 5.59 -6.33 -0.35
CA GLY A 7 6.17 -6.77 0.92
C GLY A 7 7.53 -6.15 1.24
N LYS A 8 8.11 -5.32 0.35
CA LYS A 8 9.41 -4.67 0.61
C LYS A 8 9.33 -3.72 1.78
N LYS A 9 10.38 -3.72 2.60
CA LYS A 9 10.63 -2.67 3.59
C LYS A 9 10.89 -1.37 2.85
N ILE A 10 10.20 -0.32 3.25
CA ILE A 10 10.41 1.03 2.76
C ILE A 10 11.60 1.61 3.50
N SER A 11 12.63 1.98 2.74
CA SER A 11 13.75 2.74 3.28
C SER A 11 13.27 4.15 3.67
N PRO A 12 13.86 4.78 4.70
CA PRO A 12 13.50 6.14 5.10
C PRO A 12 13.70 7.18 3.98
N ASP A 13 14.61 6.92 3.04
CA ASP A 13 14.86 7.73 1.85
C ASP A 13 13.80 7.51 0.73
N GLU A 14 13.07 6.39 0.78
CA GLU A 14 12.10 6.05 -0.26
C GLU A 14 10.73 6.71 0.03
N LYS A 15 10.19 7.45 -0.95
CA LYS A 15 8.90 8.15 -0.84
C LYS A 15 7.73 7.17 -0.82
N ALA A 16 7.46 6.58 0.33
CA ALA A 16 6.24 5.81 0.53
C ALA A 16 5.06 6.71 0.92
N VAL A 17 3.87 6.29 0.50
CA VAL A 17 2.61 6.88 0.92
C VAL A 17 1.91 5.95 1.89
N LYS A 18 1.33 6.53 2.95
CA LYS A 18 0.44 5.83 3.88
C LYS A 18 -0.92 6.51 3.81
N PHE A 19 -1.96 5.73 3.56
CA PHE A 19 -3.36 6.19 3.56
C PHE A 19 -4.26 5.12 4.16
N MET A 20 -5.45 5.50 4.63
CA MET A 20 -6.42 4.51 5.11
C MET A 20 -7.16 3.90 3.93
N CYS A 21 -7.48 2.61 4.03
CA CYS A 21 -8.29 1.95 3.01
C CYS A 21 -9.64 2.68 2.86
N PRO A 22 -10.02 3.12 1.64
CA PRO A 22 -11.26 3.87 1.44
C PRO A 22 -12.52 3.02 1.66
N ASN A 23 -12.40 1.69 1.57
CA ASN A 23 -13.54 0.79 1.72
C ASN A 23 -13.82 0.44 3.20
N CYS A 24 -12.79 0.16 4.00
CA CYS A 24 -12.99 -0.24 5.41
C CYS A 24 -12.61 0.82 6.45
N GLY A 25 -11.84 1.86 6.09
CA GLY A 25 -11.37 2.91 6.99
C GLY A 25 -10.48 2.46 8.15
N SER A 26 -10.29 1.14 8.32
CA SER A 26 -9.67 0.56 9.53
C SER A 26 -8.23 0.08 9.31
N VAL A 27 -7.82 -0.10 8.05
CA VAL A 27 -6.51 -0.61 7.69
C VAL A 27 -5.66 0.52 7.11
N SER A 28 -4.47 0.70 7.68
CA SER A 28 -3.44 1.57 7.11
C SER A 28 -2.75 0.87 5.96
N ILE A 29 -2.92 1.40 4.76
CA ILE A 29 -2.29 0.91 3.55
C ILE A 29 -1.05 1.74 3.27
N ILE A 30 0.09 1.05 3.13
CA ILE A 30 1.38 1.68 2.87
C ILE A 30 1.86 1.17 1.51
N ARG A 31 2.19 2.10 0.61
CA ARG A 31 2.69 1.77 -0.73
C ARG A 31 3.99 2.50 -1.02
N CYS A 32 4.97 1.78 -1.54
CA CYS A 32 6.21 2.39 -2.01
C CYS A 32 6.00 3.10 -3.36
N GLU A 33 6.85 4.08 -3.64
CA GLU A 33 6.81 4.88 -4.87
C GLU A 33 6.76 4.01 -6.13
N LYS A 34 7.64 3.00 -6.20
CA LYS A 34 7.71 2.06 -7.33
C LYS A 34 6.38 1.37 -7.57
N CYS A 35 5.75 0.80 -6.53
CA CYS A 35 4.47 0.11 -6.71
C CYS A 35 3.35 1.06 -7.15
N ARG A 36 3.42 2.33 -6.74
CA ARG A 36 2.52 3.40 -7.20
C ARG A 36 2.76 3.76 -8.67
N LEU A 37 4.03 3.93 -9.07
CA LEU A 37 4.45 4.21 -10.45
C LEU A 37 4.05 3.08 -11.41
N PHE A 38 4.21 1.83 -10.97
CA PHE A 38 3.85 0.64 -11.75
C PHE A 38 2.35 0.29 -11.65
N GLY A 39 1.54 1.01 -10.87
CA GLY A 39 0.11 0.71 -10.70
C GLY A 39 -0.15 -0.72 -10.22
N ARG A 40 0.72 -1.26 -9.36
CA ARG A 40 0.56 -2.65 -8.90
C ARG A 40 -0.70 -2.78 -8.06
N SER A 41 -1.52 -3.77 -8.33
CA SER A 41 -2.66 -4.04 -7.45
C SER A 41 -2.21 -4.32 -6.01
N TYR A 42 -2.98 -3.84 -5.03
CA TYR A 42 -2.86 -4.20 -3.63
C TYR A 42 -4.20 -4.73 -3.14
N ARG A 43 -4.15 -5.71 -2.24
CA ARG A 43 -5.34 -6.28 -1.62
C ARG A 43 -5.39 -5.88 -0.16
N CYS A 44 -6.51 -5.30 0.27
CA CYS A 44 -6.72 -5.01 1.67
C CYS A 44 -7.05 -6.30 2.44
N PRO A 45 -6.36 -6.63 3.55
CA PRO A 45 -6.60 -7.86 4.29
C PRO A 45 -7.94 -7.90 5.06
N LYS A 46 -8.62 -6.77 5.22
CA LYS A 46 -9.87 -6.68 5.99
C LYS A 46 -11.13 -6.75 5.13
N CYS A 47 -11.15 -6.03 4.01
CA CYS A 47 -12.31 -5.93 3.13
C CYS A 47 -12.08 -6.53 1.75
N ASP A 48 -10.94 -7.21 1.55
CA ASP A 48 -10.59 -7.88 0.31
C ASP A 48 -10.50 -6.96 -0.93
N PHE A 49 -10.55 -5.65 -0.68
CA PHE A 49 -10.55 -4.63 -1.71
C PHE A 49 -9.24 -4.66 -2.49
N THR A 50 -9.34 -4.85 -3.80
CA THR A 50 -8.20 -4.83 -4.71
C THR A 50 -8.20 -3.51 -5.47
N GLY A 51 -7.24 -2.64 -5.15
CA GLY A 51 -7.04 -1.35 -5.82
C GLY A 51 -5.70 -1.29 -6.55
N PRO A 52 -5.55 -0.46 -7.59
CA PRO A 52 -4.29 -0.27 -8.32
C PRO A 52 -3.23 0.52 -7.54
#